data_AF-A0A0F9FY61-F1
#
_entry.id   AF-A0A0F9FY61-F1
#
_cell.length_a   1.000
_cell.length_b   1.000
_cell.length_c   1.000
_cell.angle_alpha   90.00
_cell.angle_beta   90.00
_cell.angle_gamma   90.00
#
_symmetry.space_group_name_H-M   'P 1'
#
loop_
_entity.id
_entity.type
_entity.pdbx_description
1 polymer ?
#
loop_
_entity_poly.entity_id
_entity_poly.type
_entity_poly.pdbx_seq_one_letter_code
_entity_poly.pdbx_strand_id
1 'polypeptide(L)'
;MLHVVTALDTLPPPLAKVPAGAKVRHGSLYCFTRDNRQPARPAKIHADGVKTAPFKLEAPWYRSFDVTAALAKRSGTAVSFHVADFEGLVAAASFLEIRYEAPGAKARPVPEQATGLRAVHHDGQTFLVWTEHKAFRPPPESVVYVEKFSRKGNKVVRTPGAGWGGLPRVPAITLKTLRQLEGIELRDKASGFQGIKGARRTRKVPEIRYRIYRHTARITADNLARARWVGEAKPLSALDKKMAIISFKGEYIDQKEVGGSIIPTSCIEDGKPVAAGEAIYVHNPPSAGKSYYAVTTILDGTENARDISDANSLAAPVVEKLDPHKPVLQRLQGARSGGGAMERWYMFWAGPPYANLSNVPLHVLVGRPEKLKPPVPMVVDGFHGG
;
A
#
# COMPACT_ATOMS: atom_id res chain seq x y z
N MET A 1 5.58 24.47 14.28
CA MET A 1 4.88 25.41 15.18
C MET A 1 3.51 24.80 15.43
N LEU A 2 3.26 24.31 16.65
CA LEU A 2 2.07 23.53 17.00
C LEU A 2 1.19 24.42 17.89
N HIS A 3 0.00 24.79 17.44
CA HIS A 3 -1.03 25.41 18.27
C HIS A 3 -2.25 24.49 18.29
N VAL A 4 -2.72 24.18 19.49
CA VAL A 4 -3.96 23.44 19.76
C VAL A 4 -4.95 24.45 20.31
N VAL A 5 -6.14 24.54 19.69
CA VAL A 5 -7.34 25.18 20.27
C VAL A 5 -8.53 24.29 19.95
N THR A 6 -9.31 23.96 20.97
CA THR A 6 -10.57 23.20 20.90
C THR A 6 -11.76 24.15 21.05
N ALA A 7 -12.68 24.11 20.07
CA ALA A 7 -14.15 23.96 20.28
C ALA A 7 -14.89 24.06 18.92
N LEU A 8 -15.77 23.08 18.67
CA LEU A 8 -16.62 22.83 17.49
C LEU A 8 -15.87 22.55 16.16
N ASP A 9 -15.71 21.25 15.85
CA ASP A 9 -15.61 20.56 14.54
C ASP A 9 -15.05 21.32 13.32
N THR A 10 -14.05 22.16 13.54
CA THR A 10 -13.28 22.81 12.49
C THR A 10 -11.95 22.07 12.35
N LEU A 11 -11.60 21.72 11.11
CA LEU A 11 -10.27 21.18 10.82
C LEU A 11 -9.21 22.20 11.24
N PRO A 12 -8.05 21.76 11.78
CA PRO A 12 -7.05 22.65 12.33
C PRO A 12 -6.67 23.76 11.31
N PRO A 13 -6.80 25.05 11.68
CA PRO A 13 -6.52 26.14 10.76
C PRO A 13 -5.01 26.49 10.68
N PRO A 14 -4.55 27.08 9.56
CA PRO A 14 -5.09 26.99 8.20
C PRO A 14 -4.46 25.80 7.44
N LEU A 15 -5.33 24.96 6.86
CA LEU A 15 -4.94 24.06 5.76
C LEU A 15 -4.32 24.93 4.64
N ALA A 16 -3.20 24.47 4.06
CA ALA A 16 -2.28 25.28 3.25
C ALA A 16 -2.91 26.35 2.34
N LYS A 17 -2.35 27.57 2.33
CA LYS A 17 -2.76 28.66 1.45
C LYS A 17 -2.47 28.32 -0.01
N VAL A 18 -3.50 28.26 -0.84
CA VAL A 18 -3.35 28.22 -2.31
C VAL A 18 -2.74 29.57 -2.74
N PRO A 19 -1.60 29.60 -3.45
CA PRO A 19 -1.01 30.87 -3.88
C PRO A 19 -2.01 31.70 -4.70
N ALA A 20 -1.92 33.02 -4.59
CA ALA A 20 -2.76 33.92 -5.39
C ALA A 20 -2.48 33.72 -6.88
N GLY A 21 -3.54 33.68 -7.69
CA GLY A 21 -3.46 33.42 -9.14
C GLY A 21 -3.15 31.95 -9.50
N ALA A 22 -3.06 31.05 -8.51
CA ALA A 22 -2.84 29.64 -8.80
C ALA A 22 -4.09 28.99 -9.40
N LYS A 23 -3.90 28.28 -10.51
CA LYS A 23 -4.91 27.44 -11.12
C LYS A 23 -4.99 26.12 -10.38
N VAL A 24 -6.00 25.97 -9.53
CA VAL A 24 -6.28 24.70 -8.85
C VAL A 24 -6.71 23.66 -9.87
N ARG A 25 -5.93 22.58 -9.99
CA ARG A 25 -6.23 21.43 -10.84
C ARG A 25 -7.07 20.39 -10.12
N HIS A 26 -6.82 20.23 -8.83
CA HIS A 26 -7.55 19.29 -8.00
C HIS A 26 -7.43 19.65 -6.51
N GLY A 27 -8.50 19.44 -5.76
CA GLY A 27 -8.55 19.58 -4.32
C GLY A 27 -9.29 18.41 -3.70
N SER A 28 -8.65 17.70 -2.79
CA SER A 28 -9.24 16.53 -2.13
C SER A 28 -9.09 16.69 -0.62
N LEU A 29 -10.22 16.70 0.09
CA LEU A 29 -10.26 16.76 1.54
C LEU A 29 -10.37 15.35 2.11
N TYR A 30 -9.31 14.87 2.74
CA TYR A 30 -9.28 13.57 3.42
C TYR A 30 -9.77 13.73 4.86
N CYS A 31 -10.80 12.97 5.19
CA CYS A 31 -11.36 12.94 6.53
C CYS A 31 -11.19 11.54 7.11
N PHE A 32 -10.60 11.46 8.30
CA PHE A 32 -10.40 10.19 9.00
C PHE A 32 -11.39 10.06 10.13
N THR A 33 -11.76 8.82 10.44
CA THR A 33 -12.62 8.49 11.57
C THR A 33 -11.83 7.72 12.62
N ARG A 34 -12.35 7.70 13.84
CA ARG A 34 -11.88 6.80 14.88
C ARG A 34 -12.03 5.36 14.36
N ASP A 35 -10.98 4.56 14.56
CA ASP A 35 -10.92 3.16 14.12
C ASP A 35 -11.05 2.94 12.60
N ASN A 36 -10.88 3.98 11.78
CA ASN A 36 -11.05 3.92 10.32
C ASN A 36 -12.41 3.35 9.85
N ARG A 37 -13.47 3.52 10.66
CA ARG A 37 -14.82 3.09 10.28
C ARG A 37 -15.39 4.00 9.19
N GLN A 38 -16.11 3.42 8.22
CA GLN A 38 -16.90 4.23 7.31
C GLN A 38 -18.09 4.83 8.06
N PRO A 39 -18.38 6.13 7.89
CA PRO A 39 -19.53 6.75 8.55
C PRO A 39 -20.82 6.09 8.08
N ALA A 40 -21.76 5.82 8.99
CA ALA A 40 -23.04 5.17 8.64
C ALA A 40 -24.01 6.12 7.92
N ARG A 41 -23.75 7.43 8.00
CA ARG A 41 -24.56 8.49 7.39
C ARG A 41 -23.70 9.33 6.43
N PRO A 42 -24.28 9.92 5.37
CA PRO A 42 -23.56 10.80 4.47
C PRO A 42 -22.94 11.98 5.22
N ALA A 43 -21.64 12.22 5.02
CA ALA A 43 -20.98 13.36 5.63
C ALA A 43 -21.50 14.69 5.07
N LYS A 44 -21.64 15.69 5.93
CA LYS A 44 -22.03 17.06 5.57
C LYS A 44 -20.87 17.99 5.85
N ILE A 45 -20.21 18.44 4.79
CA ILE A 45 -19.05 19.33 4.87
C ILE A 45 -19.31 20.57 4.00
N HIS A 46 -18.98 21.75 4.53
CA HIS A 46 -19.25 23.05 3.92
C HIS A 46 -17.97 23.88 3.85
N ALA A 47 -17.76 24.64 2.77
CA ALA A 47 -16.68 25.62 2.69
C ALA A 47 -17.13 26.96 3.28
N ASP A 48 -16.27 27.57 4.10
CA ASP A 48 -16.43 28.89 4.72
C ASP A 48 -17.77 29.07 5.48
N GLY A 49 -18.31 27.98 6.04
CA GLY A 49 -19.60 27.98 6.74
C GLY A 49 -20.83 28.20 5.83
N VAL A 50 -20.63 28.34 4.52
CA VAL A 50 -21.74 28.48 3.56
C VAL A 50 -22.32 27.11 3.28
N LYS A 51 -23.59 26.90 3.63
CA LYS A 51 -24.30 25.66 3.31
C LYS A 51 -24.40 25.49 1.79
N THR A 52 -23.57 24.62 1.25
CA THR A 52 -23.60 24.16 -0.14
C THR A 52 -24.16 22.75 -0.23
N ALA A 53 -24.41 22.28 -1.45
CA ALA A 53 -24.55 20.85 -1.70
C ALA A 53 -23.34 20.09 -1.11
N PRO A 54 -23.54 18.85 -0.60
CA PRO A 54 -22.45 18.02 -0.10
C PRO A 54 -21.35 17.86 -1.14
N PHE A 55 -20.09 17.91 -0.72
CA PHE A 55 -18.98 17.62 -1.62
C PHE A 55 -19.07 16.19 -2.13
N LYS A 56 -18.68 15.99 -3.39
CA LYS A 56 -18.69 14.68 -4.03
C LYS A 56 -17.65 13.78 -3.37
N LEU A 57 -18.08 12.60 -2.94
CA LEU A 57 -17.18 11.58 -2.40
C LEU A 57 -16.35 10.96 -3.53
N GLU A 58 -15.04 10.81 -3.29
CA GLU A 58 -14.11 10.36 -4.32
C GLU A 58 -13.94 8.85 -4.31
N ALA A 59 -14.30 8.22 -5.43
CA ALA A 59 -13.99 6.83 -5.70
C ALA A 59 -12.46 6.62 -5.85
N PRO A 60 -11.95 5.39 -5.65
CA PRO A 60 -12.69 4.20 -5.23
C PRO A 60 -12.80 4.03 -3.72
N TRP A 61 -12.05 4.80 -2.94
CA TRP A 61 -11.87 4.59 -1.51
C TRP A 61 -12.95 5.25 -0.66
N TYR A 62 -13.64 6.24 -1.23
CA TYR A 62 -14.73 6.96 -0.59
C TYR A 62 -14.33 7.54 0.78
N ARG A 63 -13.07 7.98 0.88
CA ARG A 63 -12.43 8.52 2.09
C ARG A 63 -12.09 10.01 2.01
N SER A 64 -12.36 10.60 0.86
CA SER A 64 -12.05 11.98 0.56
C SER A 64 -13.14 12.63 -0.27
N PHE A 65 -13.18 13.96 -0.20
CA PHE A 65 -14.21 14.78 -0.82
C PHE A 65 -13.56 15.70 -1.85
N ASP A 66 -14.13 15.75 -3.05
CA ASP A 66 -13.71 16.69 -4.09
C ASP A 66 -14.12 18.10 -3.68
N VAL A 67 -13.13 18.90 -3.31
CA VAL A 67 -13.25 20.30 -2.91
C VAL A 67 -12.59 21.24 -3.92
N THR A 68 -12.32 20.75 -5.14
CA THR A 68 -11.60 21.48 -6.20
C THR A 68 -12.25 22.83 -6.49
N ALA A 69 -13.57 22.86 -6.69
CA ALA A 69 -14.29 24.08 -7.02
C ALA A 69 -14.28 25.12 -5.87
N ALA A 70 -14.32 24.65 -4.61
CA ALA A 70 -14.25 25.53 -3.45
C ALA A 70 -12.88 26.20 -3.34
N LEU A 71 -11.80 25.44 -3.54
CA LEU A 71 -10.44 25.97 -3.52
C LEU A 71 -10.17 26.92 -4.69
N ALA A 72 -10.65 26.59 -5.89
CA ALA A 72 -10.44 27.41 -7.08
C ALA A 72 -11.02 28.83 -6.92
N LYS A 73 -12.17 28.97 -6.25
CA LYS A 73 -12.82 30.27 -5.97
C LYS A 73 -12.05 31.15 -4.97
N ARG A 74 -11.06 30.59 -4.27
CA ARG A 74 -10.40 31.19 -3.11
C ARG A 74 -8.88 31.24 -3.25
N SER A 75 -8.34 31.16 -4.45
CA SER A 75 -6.90 31.34 -4.70
C SER A 75 -6.39 32.64 -4.08
N GLY A 76 -5.34 32.57 -3.25
CA GLY A 76 -4.80 33.72 -2.50
C GLY A 76 -5.44 33.96 -1.13
N THR A 77 -6.51 33.26 -0.78
CA THR A 77 -7.20 33.32 0.52
C THR A 77 -7.19 31.97 1.22
N ALA A 78 -7.26 31.96 2.56
CA ALA A 78 -7.47 30.73 3.30
C ALA A 78 -8.91 30.22 3.06
N VAL A 79 -9.08 28.89 3.02
CA VAL A 79 -10.39 28.23 2.93
C VAL A 79 -10.59 27.41 4.18
N SER A 80 -11.76 27.56 4.80
CA SER A 80 -12.14 26.76 5.98
C SER A 80 -13.16 25.70 5.57
N PHE A 81 -13.00 24.47 6.06
CA PHE A 81 -13.98 23.40 5.87
C PHE A 81 -14.66 23.11 7.20
N HIS A 82 -15.95 23.39 7.27
CA HIS A 82 -16.80 23.12 8.43
C HIS A 82 -17.49 21.78 8.26
N VAL A 83 -17.28 20.87 9.21
CA VAL A 83 -17.89 19.54 9.20
C VAL A 83 -19.15 19.59 10.06
N ALA A 84 -20.32 19.64 9.43
CA ALA A 84 -21.61 19.70 10.12
C ALA A 84 -22.11 18.32 10.60
N ASP A 85 -21.71 17.23 9.92
CA ASP A 85 -22.03 15.86 10.32
C ASP A 85 -20.99 14.91 9.72
N PHE A 86 -20.21 14.23 10.57
CA PHE A 86 -19.29 13.18 10.16
C PHE A 86 -18.99 12.29 11.38
N GLU A 87 -19.65 11.14 11.43
CA GLU A 87 -19.53 10.21 12.55
C GLU A 87 -18.07 9.81 12.80
N GLY A 88 -17.60 10.05 14.03
CA GLY A 88 -16.29 9.64 14.49
C GLY A 88 -15.12 10.41 13.90
N LEU A 89 -15.32 11.59 13.29
CA LEU A 89 -14.26 12.41 12.70
C LEU A 89 -13.07 12.60 13.66
N VAL A 90 -11.86 12.41 13.13
CA VAL A 90 -10.58 12.73 13.76
C VAL A 90 -9.98 13.89 12.97
N ALA A 91 -10.38 15.11 13.33
CA ALA A 91 -9.96 16.33 12.62
C ALA A 91 -8.43 16.47 12.55
N ALA A 92 -7.71 16.09 13.61
CA ALA A 92 -6.25 16.15 13.67
C ALA A 92 -5.52 15.19 12.70
N ALA A 93 -6.20 14.13 12.24
CA ALA A 93 -5.67 13.20 11.25
C ALA A 93 -6.10 13.56 9.81
N SER A 94 -7.09 14.46 9.69
CA SER A 94 -7.65 14.90 8.42
C SER A 94 -6.75 15.94 7.76
N PHE A 95 -6.65 15.90 6.44
CA PHE A 95 -5.75 16.79 5.70
C PHE A 95 -6.32 17.15 4.33
N LEU A 96 -5.81 18.25 3.78
CA LEU A 96 -6.17 18.74 2.46
C LEU A 96 -5.04 18.47 1.47
N GLU A 97 -5.34 17.74 0.41
CA GLU A 97 -4.46 17.59 -0.74
C GLU A 97 -4.86 18.60 -1.82
N ILE A 98 -3.89 19.35 -2.33
CA ILE A 98 -4.12 20.33 -3.40
C ILE A 98 -3.09 20.14 -4.50
N ARG A 99 -3.56 20.10 -5.74
CA ARG A 99 -2.73 20.19 -6.95
C ARG A 99 -3.07 21.49 -7.65
N TYR A 100 -2.07 22.30 -7.92
CA TYR A 100 -2.25 23.60 -8.55
C TYR A 100 -1.04 23.99 -9.41
N GLU A 101 -1.27 24.89 -10.35
CA GLU A 101 -0.21 25.60 -11.09
C GLU A 101 -0.18 27.04 -10.60
N ALA A 102 0.96 27.53 -10.14
CA ALA A 102 1.10 28.90 -9.66
C ALA A 102 2.11 29.68 -10.52
N PRO A 103 1.72 30.84 -11.10
CA PRO A 103 2.65 31.70 -11.81
C PRO A 103 3.80 32.14 -10.89
N GLY A 104 5.04 32.06 -11.38
CA GLY A 104 6.21 32.53 -10.64
C GLY A 104 6.59 31.69 -9.41
N ALA A 105 5.96 30.53 -9.19
CA ALA A 105 6.39 29.63 -8.12
C ALA A 105 7.81 29.12 -8.40
N LYS A 106 8.74 29.37 -7.46
CA LYS A 106 10.09 28.80 -7.53
C LYS A 106 9.97 27.28 -7.56
N ALA A 107 10.65 26.65 -8.53
CA ALA A 107 10.73 25.20 -8.60
C ALA A 107 11.26 24.66 -7.27
N ARG A 108 10.44 23.88 -6.57
CA ARG A 108 10.92 23.15 -5.39
C ARG A 108 11.76 21.97 -5.86
N PRO A 109 12.80 21.57 -5.10
CA PRO A 109 13.39 20.26 -5.27
C PRO A 109 12.27 19.21 -5.22
N VAL A 110 12.15 18.40 -6.27
CA VAL A 110 11.22 17.27 -6.31
C VAL A 110 11.99 16.00 -5.91
N PRO A 111 11.30 14.99 -5.35
CA PRO A 111 11.97 13.74 -5.00
C PRO A 111 12.47 12.96 -6.22
N GLU A 112 13.44 12.08 -5.97
CA GLU A 112 13.86 11.06 -6.93
C GLU A 112 12.65 10.20 -7.35
N GLN A 113 12.53 9.95 -8.65
CA GLN A 113 11.40 9.21 -9.18
C GLN A 113 11.55 7.70 -8.96
N ALA A 114 10.42 7.00 -8.81
CA ALA A 114 10.38 5.55 -8.96
C ALA A 114 10.98 5.15 -10.32
N THR A 115 11.60 3.98 -10.42
CA THR A 115 12.23 3.53 -11.68
C THR A 115 11.94 2.06 -11.93
N GLY A 116 12.22 1.57 -13.13
CA GLY A 116 12.01 0.17 -13.49
C GLY A 116 10.54 -0.26 -13.44
N LEU A 117 9.60 0.66 -13.71
CA LEU A 117 8.17 0.34 -13.74
C LEU A 117 7.88 -0.71 -14.81
N ARG A 118 7.25 -1.80 -14.39
CA ARG A 118 6.68 -2.81 -15.28
C ARG A 118 5.30 -3.23 -14.82
N ALA A 119 4.55 -3.85 -15.72
CA ALA A 119 3.23 -4.35 -15.43
C ALA A 119 3.00 -5.73 -16.04
N VAL A 120 2.22 -6.55 -15.34
CA VAL A 120 1.66 -7.80 -15.84
C VAL A 120 0.16 -7.79 -15.57
N HIS A 121 -0.64 -8.27 -16.51
CA HIS A 121 -2.08 -8.43 -16.31
C HIS A 121 -2.46 -9.89 -16.48
N HIS A 122 -3.12 -10.45 -15.47
CA HIS A 122 -3.72 -11.77 -15.52
C HIS A 122 -4.83 -11.89 -14.47
N ASP A 123 -5.76 -12.82 -14.70
CA ASP A 123 -6.88 -13.12 -13.80
C ASP A 123 -7.64 -11.86 -13.34
N GLY A 124 -7.87 -10.93 -14.28
CA GLY A 124 -8.65 -9.71 -14.04
C GLY A 124 -7.93 -8.67 -13.20
N GLN A 125 -6.63 -8.81 -12.94
CA GLN A 125 -5.84 -7.88 -12.13
C GLN A 125 -4.59 -7.43 -12.87
N THR A 126 -4.22 -6.16 -12.68
CA THR A 126 -2.98 -5.58 -13.18
C THR A 126 -2.01 -5.38 -12.03
N PHE A 127 -0.89 -6.11 -12.08
CA PHE A 127 0.21 -6.02 -11.13
C PHE A 127 1.23 -5.02 -11.63
N LEU A 128 1.49 -3.98 -10.84
CA LEU A 128 2.50 -2.96 -11.11
C LEU A 128 3.66 -3.15 -10.15
N VAL A 129 4.88 -3.16 -10.68
CA VAL A 129 6.10 -3.32 -9.89
C VAL A 129 7.13 -2.29 -10.32
N TRP A 130 7.81 -1.69 -9.37
CA TRP A 130 8.87 -0.71 -9.61
C TRP A 130 9.97 -0.84 -8.55
N THR A 131 11.15 -0.33 -8.87
CA THR A 131 12.26 -0.21 -7.93
C THR A 131 11.96 0.91 -6.93
N GLU A 132 12.06 0.60 -5.63
CA GLU A 132 11.77 1.57 -4.58
C GLU A 132 12.75 2.73 -4.53
N HIS A 133 12.40 3.80 -3.82
CA HIS A 133 13.34 4.83 -3.43
C HIS A 133 14.47 4.21 -2.59
N LYS A 134 15.72 4.65 -2.82
CA LYS A 134 16.94 4.09 -2.21
C LYS A 134 16.89 3.95 -0.68
N ALA A 135 16.18 4.83 0.01
CA ALA A 135 16.00 4.77 1.47
C ALA A 135 15.29 3.49 1.98
N PHE A 136 14.56 2.80 1.09
CA PHE A 136 13.82 1.58 1.39
C PHE A 136 14.36 0.35 0.66
N ARG A 137 15.45 0.48 -0.10
CA ARG A 137 16.12 -0.67 -0.69
C ARG A 137 16.95 -1.37 0.39
N PRO A 138 16.79 -2.68 0.59
CA PRO A 138 17.67 -3.42 1.48
C PRO A 138 19.10 -3.40 0.93
N PRO A 139 20.12 -3.29 1.80
CA PRO A 139 21.50 -3.53 1.38
C PRO A 139 21.65 -4.92 0.73
N PRO A 140 22.40 -5.08 -0.36
CA PRO A 140 22.51 -6.36 -1.08
C PRO A 140 22.90 -7.55 -0.18
N GLU A 141 23.79 -7.33 0.79
CA GLU A 141 24.25 -8.32 1.76
C GLU A 141 23.18 -8.75 2.78
N SER A 142 22.11 -7.96 2.91
CA SER A 142 20.96 -8.29 3.77
C SER A 142 19.90 -9.12 3.04
N VAL A 143 20.00 -9.23 1.71
CA VAL A 143 19.10 -10.05 0.90
C VAL A 143 19.50 -11.51 1.04
N VAL A 144 18.50 -12.35 1.27
CA VAL A 144 18.60 -13.81 1.28
C VAL A 144 17.53 -14.39 0.36
N TYR A 145 17.69 -15.66 0.00
CA TYR A 145 16.73 -16.37 -0.85
C TYR A 145 16.22 -17.60 -0.10
N VAL A 146 14.91 -17.73 0.01
CA VAL A 146 14.28 -18.89 0.65
C VAL A 146 14.25 -20.05 -0.34
N GLU A 147 15.05 -21.07 -0.06
CA GLU A 147 15.07 -22.30 -0.86
C GLU A 147 13.91 -23.21 -0.50
N LYS A 148 13.61 -23.35 0.80
CA LYS A 148 12.50 -24.18 1.29
C LYS A 148 11.83 -23.55 2.49
N PHE A 149 10.52 -23.33 2.39
CA PHE A 149 9.71 -22.90 3.52
C PHE A 149 9.37 -24.10 4.41
N SER A 150 9.50 -23.92 5.72
CA SER A 150 9.26 -24.99 6.69
C SER A 150 8.86 -24.41 8.03
N ARG A 151 7.91 -25.06 8.70
CA ARG A 151 7.48 -24.67 10.04
C ARG A 151 8.59 -24.85 11.10
N LYS A 152 9.57 -25.72 10.83
CA LYS A 152 10.75 -25.93 11.70
C LYS A 152 11.85 -24.88 11.48
N GLY A 153 11.65 -23.94 10.55
CA GLY A 153 12.65 -22.97 10.14
C GLY A 153 12.91 -23.06 8.64
N ASN A 154 12.94 -21.90 7.98
CA ASN A 154 13.17 -21.80 6.55
C ASN A 154 14.62 -22.14 6.20
N LYS A 155 14.85 -22.88 5.12
CA LYS A 155 16.18 -23.05 4.54
C LYS A 155 16.46 -21.85 3.64
N VAL A 156 17.46 -21.05 4.01
CA VAL A 156 17.85 -19.82 3.30
C VAL A 156 19.26 -19.94 2.73
N VAL A 157 19.47 -19.29 1.58
CA VAL A 157 20.76 -19.22 0.88
C VAL A 157 21.03 -17.79 0.42
N ARG A 158 22.24 -17.52 -0.09
CA ARG A 158 22.66 -16.17 -0.50
C ARG A 158 22.51 -15.88 -1.99
N THR A 159 22.19 -16.89 -2.80
CA THR A 159 22.12 -16.76 -4.25
C THR A 159 20.73 -17.11 -4.79
N PRO A 160 20.28 -16.42 -5.86
CA PRO A 160 19.08 -16.84 -6.58
C PRO A 160 19.26 -18.26 -7.16
N GLY A 161 18.17 -18.89 -7.58
CA GLY A 161 18.22 -20.21 -8.21
C GLY A 161 16.91 -20.98 -8.06
N ALA A 162 16.99 -22.29 -8.25
CA ALA A 162 15.88 -23.20 -8.01
C ALA A 162 15.63 -23.37 -6.50
N GLY A 163 14.37 -23.22 -6.12
CA GLY A 163 13.85 -23.53 -4.79
C GLY A 163 13.15 -24.89 -4.78
N TRP A 164 12.37 -25.12 -3.74
CA TRP A 164 11.70 -26.38 -3.52
C TRP A 164 10.45 -26.56 -4.41
N GLY A 165 10.25 -27.77 -4.92
CA GLY A 165 9.10 -28.12 -5.77
C GLY A 165 9.14 -27.49 -7.17
N GLY A 166 10.34 -27.15 -7.67
CA GLY A 166 10.53 -26.56 -9.00
C GLY A 166 10.23 -25.06 -9.09
N LEU A 167 9.79 -24.42 -8.00
CA LEU A 167 9.65 -22.97 -7.92
C LEU A 167 11.03 -22.30 -7.78
N PRO A 168 11.21 -21.04 -8.21
CA PRO A 168 12.42 -20.29 -7.91
C PRO A 168 12.52 -20.00 -6.40
N ARG A 169 13.74 -19.76 -5.92
CA ARG A 169 13.97 -19.29 -4.55
C ARG A 169 13.36 -17.91 -4.38
N VAL A 170 12.66 -17.69 -3.27
CA VAL A 170 11.96 -16.42 -3.01
C VAL A 170 12.91 -15.41 -2.35
N PRO A 171 13.17 -14.25 -2.95
CA PRO A 171 13.93 -13.17 -2.31
C PRO A 171 13.28 -12.76 -0.99
N ALA A 172 14.09 -12.46 0.02
CA ALA A 172 13.63 -12.11 1.34
C ALA A 172 14.64 -11.25 2.08
N ILE A 173 14.19 -10.64 3.16
CA ILE A 173 15.04 -9.98 4.16
C ILE A 173 14.70 -10.47 5.56
N THR A 174 15.53 -10.14 6.55
CA THR A 174 15.18 -10.42 7.95
C THR A 174 14.24 -9.36 8.52
N LEU A 175 13.48 -9.70 9.56
CA LEU A 175 12.67 -8.72 10.30
C LEU A 175 13.53 -7.60 10.88
N LYS A 176 14.76 -7.90 11.34
CA LYS A 176 15.71 -6.87 11.77
C LYS A 176 15.99 -5.85 10.65
N THR A 177 16.26 -6.32 9.43
CA THR A 177 16.46 -5.46 8.26
C THR A 177 15.20 -4.65 7.94
N LEU A 178 14.02 -5.28 7.97
CA LEU A 178 12.74 -4.58 7.77
C LEU A 178 12.57 -3.43 8.77
N ARG A 179 12.75 -3.69 10.08
CA ARG A 179 12.62 -2.67 11.13
C ARG A 179 13.62 -1.53 10.97
N GLN A 180 14.85 -1.84 10.54
CA GLN A 180 15.84 -0.81 10.20
C GLN A 180 15.36 0.07 9.04
N LEU A 181 14.88 -0.51 7.94
CA LEU A 181 14.35 0.25 6.78
C LEU A 181 13.14 1.12 7.18
N GLU A 182 12.25 0.61 8.03
CA GLU A 182 11.11 1.35 8.59
C GLU A 182 11.54 2.43 9.63
N GLY A 183 12.78 2.35 10.13
CA GLY A 183 13.35 3.22 11.15
C GLY A 183 12.62 3.12 12.48
N ILE A 184 12.20 1.91 12.83
CA ILE A 184 11.58 1.60 14.11
C ILE A 184 12.42 0.54 14.85
N GLU A 185 12.27 0.47 16.16
CA GLU A 185 12.99 -0.51 16.96
C GLU A 185 12.53 -1.94 16.65
N LEU A 186 13.46 -2.88 16.72
CA LEU A 186 13.13 -4.29 16.83
C LEU A 186 12.66 -4.56 18.26
N ARG A 187 11.50 -5.20 18.40
CA ARG A 187 10.90 -5.47 19.72
C ARG A 187 11.29 -6.86 20.21
N ASP A 188 12.59 -7.12 20.31
CA ASP A 188 13.16 -8.44 20.64
C ASP A 188 13.31 -8.70 22.16
N LYS A 189 12.93 -7.72 22.99
CA LYS A 189 12.87 -7.87 24.45
C LYS A 189 11.51 -8.42 24.88
N ALA A 190 11.54 -9.30 25.87
CA ALA A 190 10.33 -9.86 26.49
C ALA A 190 9.43 -8.74 27.03
N SER A 191 8.13 -8.80 26.69
CA SER A 191 7.17 -7.77 27.08
C SER A 191 6.55 -7.95 28.48
N GLY A 192 6.77 -9.07 29.15
CA GLY A 192 5.95 -9.46 30.30
C GLY A 192 4.51 -9.78 29.90
N PHE A 193 3.56 -9.54 30.81
CA PHE A 193 2.13 -9.84 30.66
C PHE A 193 1.36 -8.81 29.81
N GLN A 194 1.94 -7.65 29.48
CA GLN A 194 1.21 -6.54 28.86
C GLN A 194 1.11 -6.60 27.32
N GLY A 195 1.45 -7.74 26.72
CA GLY A 195 1.60 -7.88 25.28
C GLY A 195 2.74 -7.02 24.72
N ILE A 196 3.05 -7.19 23.44
CA ILE A 196 4.17 -6.48 22.82
C ILE A 196 3.88 -4.96 22.75
N LYS A 197 4.73 -4.15 23.38
CA LYS A 197 4.57 -2.68 23.37
C LYS A 197 4.63 -2.13 21.94
N GLY A 198 4.00 -0.98 21.72
CA GLY A 198 4.10 -0.27 20.44
C GLY A 198 5.55 0.02 20.08
N ALA A 199 5.93 -0.21 18.82
CA ALA A 199 7.29 0.03 18.36
C ALA A 199 7.61 1.52 18.38
N ARG A 200 8.76 1.90 18.96
CA ARG A 200 9.25 3.28 18.93
C ARG A 200 10.03 3.54 17.65
N ARG A 201 9.91 4.76 17.14
CA ARG A 201 10.74 5.25 16.04
C ARG A 201 12.16 5.50 16.57
N THR A 202 13.14 4.83 15.97
CA THR A 202 14.57 4.93 16.35
C THR A 202 15.35 5.87 15.47
N ARG A 203 14.88 6.12 14.25
CA ARG A 203 15.45 7.11 13.34
C ARG A 203 14.36 7.76 12.49
N LYS A 204 14.61 8.99 12.05
CA LYS A 204 13.78 9.63 11.03
C LYS A 204 13.95 8.87 9.71
N VAL A 205 12.85 8.48 9.10
CA VAL A 205 12.81 7.93 7.74
C VAL A 205 12.00 8.89 6.90
N PRO A 206 12.43 9.19 5.66
CA PRO A 206 11.65 10.04 4.77
C PRO A 206 10.21 9.52 4.61
N GLU A 207 9.23 10.42 4.62
CA GLU A 207 7.85 10.04 4.38
C GLU A 207 7.64 9.87 2.87
N ILE A 208 7.78 8.62 2.41
CA ILE A 208 7.61 8.28 1.00
C ILE A 208 6.27 7.60 0.76
N ARG A 209 5.63 7.97 -0.34
CA ARG A 209 4.48 7.27 -0.92
C ARG A 209 4.65 7.18 -2.43
N TYR A 210 4.02 6.20 -3.06
CA TYR A 210 3.96 6.10 -4.51
C TYR A 210 2.52 6.26 -4.98
N ARG A 211 2.24 7.21 -5.87
CA ARG A 211 0.92 7.34 -6.51
C ARG A 211 0.91 6.62 -7.83
N ILE A 212 -0.18 5.91 -8.09
CA ILE A 212 -0.39 5.13 -9.30
C ILE A 212 -1.46 5.81 -10.14
N TYR A 213 -1.13 6.03 -11.41
CA TYR A 213 -1.99 6.65 -12.40
C TYR A 213 -2.31 5.68 -13.54
N ARG A 214 -3.52 5.80 -14.09
CA ARG A 214 -4.02 5.04 -15.25
C ARG A 214 -4.57 6.01 -16.29
N HIS A 215 -4.27 5.78 -17.56
CA HIS A 215 -4.79 6.59 -18.67
C HIS A 215 -4.90 5.75 -19.95
N THR A 216 -5.75 6.16 -20.90
CA THR A 216 -5.94 5.44 -22.18
C THR A 216 -4.87 5.75 -23.23
N ALA A 217 -4.07 6.80 -23.00
CA ALA A 217 -2.88 7.15 -23.75
C ALA A 217 -1.64 7.15 -22.84
N ARG A 218 -0.44 7.02 -23.42
CA ARG A 218 0.84 7.06 -22.68
C ARG A 218 0.90 8.25 -21.74
N ILE A 219 1.26 8.01 -20.49
CA ILE A 219 1.30 9.06 -19.47
C ILE A 219 2.63 9.82 -19.59
N THR A 220 2.54 11.13 -19.61
CA THR A 220 3.65 12.09 -19.71
C THR A 220 3.42 13.19 -18.68
N ALA A 221 4.43 14.04 -18.44
CA ALA A 221 4.27 15.19 -17.55
C ALA A 221 3.07 16.07 -17.97
N ASP A 222 2.91 16.28 -19.29
CA ASP A 222 1.88 17.15 -19.87
C ASP A 222 0.46 16.61 -19.71
N ASN A 223 0.29 15.29 -19.58
CA ASN A 223 -1.03 14.68 -19.45
C ASN A 223 -1.29 13.99 -18.10
N LEU A 224 -0.35 13.98 -17.17
CA LEU A 224 -0.52 13.37 -15.84
C LEU A 224 -1.75 13.93 -15.12
N ALA A 225 -2.02 15.23 -15.24
CA ALA A 225 -3.20 15.87 -14.64
C ALA A 225 -4.55 15.37 -15.22
N ARG A 226 -4.53 14.74 -16.41
CA ARG A 226 -5.69 14.08 -17.03
C ARG A 226 -5.74 12.57 -16.73
N ALA A 227 -4.64 12.00 -16.24
CA ALA A 227 -4.59 10.60 -15.83
C ALA A 227 -5.43 10.38 -14.57
N ARG A 228 -6.14 9.25 -14.53
CA ARG A 228 -6.92 8.86 -13.37
C ARG A 228 -5.97 8.35 -12.30
N TRP A 229 -6.01 8.96 -11.11
CA TRP A 229 -5.39 8.38 -9.93
C TRP A 229 -6.16 7.12 -9.51
N VAL A 230 -5.49 5.97 -9.47
CA VAL A 230 -6.12 4.68 -9.14
C VAL A 230 -5.78 4.19 -7.74
N GLY A 231 -4.67 4.65 -7.17
CA GLY A 231 -4.32 4.32 -5.79
C GLY A 231 -2.92 4.73 -5.39
N GLU A 232 -2.52 4.23 -4.24
CA GLU A 232 -1.26 4.57 -3.60
C GLU A 232 -0.64 3.31 -2.99
N ALA A 233 0.69 3.22 -3.04
CA ALA A 233 1.45 2.20 -2.35
C ALA A 233 2.41 2.84 -1.34
N LYS A 234 2.55 2.18 -0.19
CA LYS A 234 3.60 2.51 0.79
C LYS A 234 4.91 1.85 0.39
N PRO A 235 6.06 2.36 0.84
CA PRO A 235 7.32 1.65 0.76
C PRO A 235 7.23 0.27 1.41
N LEU A 236 8.04 -0.65 0.91
CA LEU A 236 8.12 -2.04 1.33
C LEU A 236 6.81 -2.80 1.13
N SER A 237 5.98 -2.40 0.16
CA SER A 237 4.67 -3.02 -0.11
C SER A 237 4.79 -4.44 -0.66
N ALA A 238 5.92 -4.79 -1.26
CA ALA A 238 6.14 -6.13 -1.77
C ALA A 238 6.56 -7.15 -0.70
N LEU A 239 6.82 -6.73 0.53
CA LEU A 239 7.21 -7.65 1.60
C LEU A 239 5.98 -8.18 2.34
N ASP A 240 5.93 -9.50 2.52
CA ASP A 240 4.89 -10.17 3.32
C ASP A 240 5.18 -9.99 4.81
N LYS A 241 4.84 -8.81 5.35
CA LYS A 241 5.11 -8.43 6.75
C LYS A 241 4.37 -9.31 7.77
N LYS A 242 3.33 -10.05 7.35
CA LYS A 242 2.60 -11.00 8.21
C LYS A 242 3.43 -12.25 8.51
N MET A 243 4.57 -12.45 7.83
CA MET A 243 5.53 -13.52 8.12
C MET A 243 6.48 -13.21 9.28
N ALA A 244 6.34 -12.06 9.93
CA ALA A 244 7.06 -11.76 11.16
C ALA A 244 6.66 -12.75 12.26
N ILE A 245 7.63 -13.42 12.88
CA ILE A 245 7.39 -14.35 13.97
C ILE A 245 7.45 -13.57 15.29
N ILE A 246 6.39 -13.72 16.08
CA ILE A 246 6.36 -13.31 17.48
C ILE A 246 6.57 -14.57 18.33
N SER A 247 7.66 -14.60 19.08
CA SER A 247 7.90 -15.62 20.10
C SER A 247 7.19 -15.22 21.38
N PHE A 248 6.62 -16.19 22.09
CA PHE A 248 6.01 -16.01 23.41
C PHE A 248 6.19 -17.26 24.26
N LYS A 249 5.99 -17.14 25.56
CA LYS A 249 6.00 -18.22 26.56
C LYS A 249 4.57 -18.50 27.01
N GLY A 250 4.14 -19.76 26.98
CA GLY A 250 2.81 -20.17 27.45
C GLY A 250 1.67 -19.46 26.72
N GLU A 251 0.68 -18.98 27.47
CA GLU A 251 -0.47 -18.22 26.96
C GLU A 251 -0.10 -16.74 26.71
N TYR A 252 0.78 -16.49 25.73
CA TYR A 252 1.12 -15.14 25.26
C TYR A 252 1.93 -14.24 26.22
N ILE A 253 2.69 -14.83 27.14
CA ILE A 253 3.60 -14.11 28.04
C ILE A 253 4.91 -13.81 27.29
N ASP A 254 5.57 -12.70 27.60
CA ASP A 254 6.90 -12.36 27.06
C ASP A 254 6.96 -12.34 25.53
N GLN A 255 5.92 -11.77 24.91
CA GLN A 255 5.88 -11.59 23.47
C GLN A 255 7.07 -10.75 23.01
N LYS A 256 7.77 -11.24 21.99
CA LYS A 256 8.89 -10.55 21.36
C LYS A 256 9.00 -10.90 19.89
N GLU A 257 9.42 -9.92 19.11
CA GLU A 257 9.79 -10.12 17.71
C GLU A 257 11.04 -10.99 17.59
N VAL A 258 11.00 -11.99 16.71
CA VAL A 258 12.17 -12.76 16.35
C VAL A 258 12.88 -12.03 15.21
N GLY A 259 13.96 -11.30 15.52
CA GLY A 259 14.68 -10.49 14.53
C GLY A 259 15.17 -11.27 13.30
N GLY A 260 15.44 -12.57 13.46
CA GLY A 260 15.80 -13.49 12.38
C GLY A 260 14.62 -14.02 11.55
N SER A 261 13.38 -13.57 11.81
CA SER A 261 12.22 -13.94 10.97
C SER A 261 12.50 -13.57 9.53
N ILE A 262 12.18 -14.47 8.60
CA ILE A 262 12.38 -14.25 7.18
C ILE A 262 11.10 -13.66 6.59
N ILE A 263 11.23 -12.48 6.00
CA ILE A 263 10.15 -11.71 5.39
C ILE A 263 10.31 -11.82 3.87
N PRO A 264 9.55 -12.71 3.19
CA PRO A 264 9.69 -12.92 1.75
C PRO A 264 9.04 -11.78 0.96
N THR A 265 9.48 -11.61 -0.29
CA THR A 265 8.76 -10.80 -1.28
C THR A 265 7.56 -11.56 -1.85
N SER A 266 6.57 -10.79 -2.28
CA SER A 266 5.36 -11.25 -2.92
C SER A 266 5.60 -11.66 -4.38
N CYS A 267 4.80 -12.61 -4.86
CA CYS A 267 4.73 -13.03 -6.25
C CYS A 267 3.64 -12.26 -7.01
N ILE A 268 3.95 -11.92 -8.26
CA ILE A 268 3.02 -11.25 -9.21
C ILE A 268 2.43 -12.19 -10.24
N GLU A 269 2.93 -13.42 -10.31
CA GLU A 269 2.37 -14.57 -11.02
C GLU A 269 2.74 -15.81 -10.20
N ASP A 270 2.15 -16.97 -10.47
CA ASP A 270 2.40 -18.18 -9.70
C ASP A 270 3.90 -18.52 -9.58
N GLY A 271 4.41 -18.41 -8.35
CA GLY A 271 5.81 -18.68 -8.02
C GLY A 271 6.81 -17.70 -8.63
N LYS A 272 6.39 -16.54 -9.15
CA LYS A 272 7.29 -15.51 -9.69
C LYS A 272 7.41 -14.33 -8.73
N PRO A 273 8.34 -14.39 -7.75
CA PRO A 273 8.52 -13.33 -6.78
C PRO A 273 9.16 -12.08 -7.40
N VAL A 274 8.85 -10.91 -6.84
CA VAL A 274 9.57 -9.68 -7.17
C VAL A 274 10.91 -9.62 -6.41
N ALA A 275 11.83 -8.77 -6.85
CA ALA A 275 13.12 -8.62 -6.19
C ALA A 275 12.99 -7.87 -4.85
N ALA A 276 13.94 -8.12 -3.94
CA ALA A 276 14.03 -7.36 -2.70
C ALA A 276 14.44 -5.91 -3.02
N GLY A 277 13.66 -4.93 -2.56
CA GLY A 277 13.81 -3.52 -2.92
C GLY A 277 12.92 -3.04 -4.05
N GLU A 278 12.02 -3.90 -4.53
CA GLU A 278 10.89 -3.50 -5.37
C GLU A 278 9.62 -3.33 -4.55
N ALA A 279 8.73 -2.44 -4.99
CA ALA A 279 7.39 -2.26 -4.46
C ALA A 279 6.35 -2.80 -5.45
N ILE A 280 5.19 -3.18 -4.92
CA ILE A 280 4.06 -3.72 -5.67
C ILE A 280 2.79 -2.89 -5.42
N TYR A 281 1.95 -2.79 -6.45
CA TYR A 281 0.56 -2.37 -6.36
C TYR A 281 -0.30 -3.21 -7.32
N VAL A 282 -1.43 -3.71 -6.85
CA VAL A 282 -2.38 -4.50 -7.64
C VAL A 282 -3.65 -3.69 -7.90
N HIS A 283 -3.97 -3.50 -9.18
CA HIS A 283 -5.15 -2.77 -9.64
C HIS A 283 -6.20 -3.73 -10.19
N ASN A 284 -7.47 -3.48 -9.84
CA ASN A 284 -8.62 -4.16 -10.44
C ASN A 284 -9.24 -3.19 -11.46
N PRO A 285 -8.99 -3.38 -12.77
CA PRO A 285 -9.52 -2.49 -13.79
C PRO A 285 -11.05 -2.50 -13.77
N PRO A 286 -11.72 -1.33 -13.82
CA PRO A 286 -13.18 -1.27 -13.83
C PRO A 286 -13.77 -1.64 -15.20
N SER A 287 -12.93 -1.71 -16.24
CA SER A 287 -13.31 -2.08 -17.59
C SER A 287 -12.12 -2.71 -18.31
N ALA A 288 -12.40 -3.64 -19.22
CA ALA A 288 -11.39 -4.16 -20.14
C ALA A 288 -10.92 -3.05 -21.11
N GLY A 289 -9.71 -3.18 -21.66
CA GLY A 289 -9.16 -2.24 -22.63
C GLY A 289 -7.64 -2.09 -22.56
N LYS A 290 -7.11 -1.14 -23.33
CA LYS A 290 -5.69 -0.78 -23.29
C LYS A 290 -5.48 0.39 -22.33
N SER A 291 -4.56 0.23 -21.40
CA SER A 291 -4.28 1.22 -20.37
C SER A 291 -2.80 1.41 -20.14
N TYR A 292 -2.37 2.66 -20.08
CA TYR A 292 -1.03 3.05 -19.67
C TYR A 292 -1.02 3.36 -18.18
N TYR A 293 0.12 3.08 -17.57
CA TYR A 293 0.34 3.34 -16.16
C TYR A 293 1.56 4.22 -15.93
N ALA A 294 1.51 4.98 -14.86
CA ALA A 294 2.65 5.70 -14.33
C ALA A 294 2.67 5.63 -12.80
N VAL A 295 3.88 5.68 -12.24
CA VAL A 295 4.12 5.73 -10.81
C VAL A 295 4.93 6.98 -10.50
N THR A 296 4.44 7.80 -9.58
CA THR A 296 5.15 8.98 -9.09
C THR A 296 5.54 8.81 -7.63
N THR A 297 6.70 9.35 -7.26
CA THR A 297 7.18 9.42 -5.88
C THR A 297 6.63 10.67 -5.21
N ILE A 298 6.15 10.51 -3.99
CA ILE A 298 5.87 11.59 -3.05
C ILE A 298 6.90 11.50 -1.94
N LEU A 299 7.52 12.62 -1.59
CA LEU A 299 8.42 12.75 -0.45
C LEU A 299 7.96 13.93 0.40
N ASP A 300 7.68 13.68 1.68
CA ASP A 300 7.26 14.69 2.65
C ASP A 300 6.13 15.59 2.09
N GLY A 301 5.16 14.95 1.42
CA GLY A 301 3.99 15.61 0.80
C GLY A 301 4.23 16.25 -0.57
N THR A 302 5.47 16.27 -1.09
CA THR A 302 5.77 16.80 -2.43
C THR A 302 5.85 15.67 -3.46
N GLU A 303 4.96 15.70 -4.45
CA GLU A 303 4.95 14.74 -5.56
C GLU A 303 5.89 15.16 -6.69
N ASN A 304 6.69 14.24 -7.21
CA ASN A 304 7.39 14.45 -8.49
C ASN A 304 6.45 14.13 -9.67
N ALA A 305 5.69 15.14 -10.08
CA ALA A 305 4.80 15.10 -11.24
C ALA A 305 5.46 15.54 -12.55
N ARG A 306 6.68 16.08 -12.50
CA ARG A 306 7.37 16.68 -13.65
C ARG A 306 8.29 15.71 -14.37
N ASP A 307 8.98 14.83 -13.64
CA ASP A 307 10.00 13.93 -14.20
C ASP A 307 9.35 12.60 -14.59
N ILE A 308 8.39 12.65 -15.53
CA ILE A 308 7.73 11.45 -16.09
C ILE A 308 8.52 10.98 -17.33
N SER A 309 8.97 9.74 -17.31
CA SER A 309 9.80 9.12 -18.35
C SER A 309 9.49 7.62 -18.48
N ASP A 310 10.20 6.92 -19.36
CA ASP A 310 10.07 5.45 -19.50
C ASP A 310 10.47 4.67 -18.24
N ALA A 311 11.21 5.28 -17.32
CA ALA A 311 11.56 4.64 -16.07
C ALA A 311 10.35 4.45 -15.14
N ASN A 312 9.35 5.32 -15.22
CA ASN A 312 8.23 5.40 -14.29
C ASN A 312 6.86 5.56 -14.97
N SER A 313 6.82 5.49 -16.29
CA SER A 313 5.60 5.36 -17.09
C SER A 313 5.81 4.29 -18.16
N LEU A 314 4.81 3.42 -18.33
CA LEU A 314 4.90 2.34 -19.31
C LEU A 314 4.93 2.92 -20.74
N ALA A 315 5.91 2.51 -21.52
CA ALA A 315 6.00 2.86 -22.94
C ALA A 315 4.88 2.19 -23.77
N ALA A 316 4.46 0.98 -23.39
CA ALA A 316 3.39 0.22 -24.02
C ALA A 316 2.19 0.07 -23.07
N PRO A 317 0.95 0.02 -23.60
CA PRO A 317 -0.23 -0.18 -22.76
C PRO A 317 -0.32 -1.64 -22.30
N VAL A 318 -0.89 -1.83 -21.12
CA VAL A 318 -1.36 -3.11 -20.62
C VAL A 318 -2.70 -3.43 -21.28
N VAL A 319 -2.87 -4.66 -21.78
CA VAL A 319 -4.16 -5.15 -22.27
C VAL A 319 -4.92 -5.77 -21.10
N GLU A 320 -5.90 -5.05 -20.59
CA GLU A 320 -6.71 -5.42 -19.43
C GLU A 320 -7.93 -6.22 -19.87
N LYS A 321 -8.21 -7.29 -19.13
CA LYS A 321 -9.40 -8.12 -19.20
C LYS A 321 -10.14 -8.09 -17.86
N LEU A 322 -11.43 -8.35 -17.91
CA LEU A 322 -12.24 -8.56 -16.71
C LEU A 322 -12.41 -10.08 -16.54
N ASP A 323 -11.57 -10.68 -15.71
CA ASP A 323 -11.66 -12.10 -15.35
C ASP A 323 -11.89 -12.24 -13.84
N PRO A 324 -12.42 -13.39 -13.37
CA PRO A 324 -12.48 -13.67 -11.95
C PRO A 324 -11.08 -13.62 -11.32
N HIS A 325 -10.94 -12.86 -10.24
CA HIS A 325 -9.67 -12.77 -9.51
C HIS A 325 -9.24 -14.16 -9.01
N LYS A 326 -7.97 -14.50 -9.22
CA LYS A 326 -7.37 -15.72 -8.70
C LYS A 326 -6.27 -15.40 -7.70
N PRO A 327 -6.12 -16.21 -6.64
CA PRO A 327 -5.03 -16.04 -5.71
C PRO A 327 -3.71 -16.48 -6.37
N VAL A 328 -2.64 -15.72 -6.16
CA VAL A 328 -1.32 -15.97 -6.76
C VAL A 328 -0.50 -16.87 -5.85
N LEU A 329 0.03 -17.98 -6.36
CA LEU A 329 0.89 -18.90 -5.61
C LEU A 329 2.16 -18.18 -5.18
N GLN A 330 2.38 -18.10 -3.87
CA GLN A 330 3.55 -17.45 -3.28
C GLN A 330 4.67 -18.46 -3.00
N ARG A 331 4.31 -19.64 -2.48
CA ARG A 331 5.27 -20.66 -2.03
C ARG A 331 4.64 -22.02 -1.78
N LEU A 332 5.50 -23.02 -1.72
CA LEU A 332 5.20 -24.37 -1.22
C LEU A 332 5.79 -24.55 0.18
N GLN A 333 5.05 -25.21 1.08
CA GLN A 333 5.50 -25.56 2.42
C GLN A 333 5.14 -27.02 2.75
N GLY A 334 6.02 -27.74 3.43
CA GLY A 334 5.71 -29.10 3.89
C GLY A 334 4.69 -29.08 5.03
N ALA A 335 3.71 -29.99 5.02
CA ALA A 335 2.69 -30.07 6.05
C ALA A 335 3.27 -30.23 7.46
N ARG A 336 2.50 -29.73 8.45
CA ARG A 336 2.80 -29.79 9.88
C ARG A 336 2.97 -31.22 10.42
N SER A 337 2.19 -32.17 9.93
CA SER A 337 1.85 -33.40 10.68
C SER A 337 2.47 -34.70 10.13
N GLY A 338 3.50 -34.64 9.27
CA GLY A 338 4.09 -35.86 8.69
C GLY A 338 3.20 -36.60 7.67
N GLY A 339 1.94 -36.18 7.49
CA GLY A 339 0.98 -36.79 6.57
C GLY A 339 1.21 -36.53 5.07
N GLY A 340 2.42 -36.10 4.68
CA GLY A 340 2.82 -35.95 3.28
C GLY A 340 2.13 -34.85 2.45
N ALA A 341 1.11 -34.17 2.98
CA ALA A 341 0.43 -33.12 2.21
C ALA A 341 1.36 -31.93 1.91
N MET A 342 1.35 -31.46 0.66
CA MET A 342 2.00 -30.22 0.28
C MET A 342 1.04 -29.05 0.56
N GLU A 343 1.48 -28.09 1.38
CA GLU A 343 0.78 -26.83 1.60
C GLU A 343 1.15 -25.84 0.49
N ARG A 344 0.14 -25.35 -0.23
CA ARG A 344 0.28 -24.28 -1.22
C ARG A 344 -0.21 -22.99 -0.59
N TRP A 345 0.68 -22.01 -0.49
CA TRP A 345 0.39 -20.71 0.08
C TRP A 345 0.18 -19.72 -1.05
N TYR A 346 -1.01 -19.17 -1.12
CA TYR A 346 -1.38 -18.16 -2.10
C TYR A 346 -1.66 -16.83 -1.42
N MET A 347 -1.65 -15.78 -2.24
CA MET A 347 -2.11 -14.46 -1.85
C MET A 347 -3.20 -14.01 -2.81
N PHE A 348 -4.39 -13.75 -2.27
CA PHE A 348 -5.51 -13.14 -2.97
C PHE A 348 -5.45 -11.63 -2.76
N TRP A 349 -5.28 -10.87 -3.83
CA TRP A 349 -5.27 -9.40 -3.77
C TRP A 349 -6.71 -8.90 -3.86
N ALA A 350 -7.37 -8.76 -2.72
CA ALA A 350 -8.74 -8.30 -2.66
C ALA A 350 -8.86 -6.83 -3.09
N GLY A 351 -9.96 -6.56 -3.77
CA GLY A 351 -10.53 -5.24 -4.02
C GLY A 351 -12.05 -5.37 -4.12
N PRO A 352 -12.79 -4.30 -4.42
CA PRO A 352 -14.24 -4.38 -4.54
C PRO A 352 -14.68 -5.52 -5.47
N PRO A 353 -15.70 -6.33 -5.09
CA PRO A 353 -16.53 -6.20 -3.90
C PRO A 353 -15.97 -6.88 -2.63
N TYR A 354 -14.87 -7.62 -2.71
CA TYR A 354 -14.31 -8.42 -1.60
C TYR A 354 -13.61 -7.58 -0.51
N ALA A 355 -13.20 -6.36 -0.86
CA ALA A 355 -12.68 -5.38 0.08
C ALA A 355 -13.13 -3.99 -0.36
N ASN A 356 -13.43 -3.10 0.59
CA ASN A 356 -13.68 -1.68 0.29
C ASN A 356 -12.42 -0.98 -0.26
N LEU A 357 -11.25 -1.57 0.02
CA LEU A 357 -9.95 -1.13 -0.43
C LEU A 357 -9.46 -2.02 -1.59
N SER A 358 -8.94 -1.45 -2.68
CA SER A 358 -8.11 -2.19 -3.65
C SER A 358 -6.78 -2.61 -3.04
N ASN A 359 -6.10 -3.59 -3.65
CA ASN A 359 -4.75 -4.02 -3.27
C ASN A 359 -4.64 -4.53 -1.81
N VAL A 360 -5.65 -5.23 -1.28
CA VAL A 360 -5.62 -5.80 0.07
C VAL A 360 -5.16 -7.27 0.02
N PRO A 361 -3.96 -7.61 0.51
CA PRO A 361 -3.48 -8.98 0.47
C PRO A 361 -4.15 -9.86 1.55
N LEU A 362 -4.84 -10.91 1.09
CA LEU A 362 -5.40 -11.98 1.90
C LEU A 362 -4.61 -13.27 1.66
N HIS A 363 -4.17 -13.93 2.73
CA HIS A 363 -3.47 -15.21 2.61
C HIS A 363 -4.47 -16.35 2.48
N VAL A 364 -4.23 -17.22 1.50
CA VAL A 364 -5.04 -18.42 1.27
C VAL A 364 -4.12 -19.63 1.32
N LEU A 365 -4.43 -20.56 2.22
CA LEU A 365 -3.68 -21.81 2.38
C LEU A 365 -4.49 -22.97 1.80
N VAL A 366 -3.89 -23.73 0.90
CA VAL A 366 -4.50 -24.94 0.33
C VAL A 366 -3.61 -26.14 0.64
N GLY A 367 -4.09 -27.02 1.52
CA GLY A 367 -3.47 -28.33 1.75
C GLY A 367 -4.14 -29.39 0.88
N ARG A 368 -3.38 -30.05 0.00
CA ARG A 368 -3.86 -31.23 -0.74
C ARG A 368 -3.09 -32.47 -0.31
N PRO A 369 -3.72 -33.44 0.37
CA PRO A 369 -3.08 -34.73 0.65
C PRO A 369 -2.72 -35.45 -0.64
N GLU A 370 -1.54 -36.07 -0.69
CA GLU A 370 -1.05 -36.77 -1.90
C GLU A 370 -1.92 -37.99 -2.26
N LYS A 371 -2.48 -38.67 -1.25
CA LYS A 371 -3.25 -39.91 -1.42
C LYS A 371 -4.77 -39.71 -1.47
N LEU A 372 -5.23 -38.49 -1.74
CA LEU A 372 -6.66 -38.15 -1.71
C LEU A 372 -7.37 -38.78 -2.93
N LYS A 373 -8.27 -39.75 -2.69
CA LYS A 373 -9.13 -40.36 -3.72
C LYS A 373 -10.44 -39.57 -3.83
N PRO A 374 -10.77 -38.97 -5.00
CA PRO A 374 -12.04 -38.26 -5.18
C PRO A 374 -13.27 -39.20 -5.11
N PRO A 375 -14.48 -38.68 -4.80
CA PRO A 375 -14.77 -37.30 -4.40
C PRO A 375 -14.55 -37.11 -2.89
N VAL A 376 -13.91 -36.01 -2.51
CA VAL A 376 -13.76 -35.61 -1.11
C VAL A 376 -14.33 -34.21 -0.89
N PRO A 377 -14.95 -33.95 0.27
CA PRO A 377 -15.42 -32.62 0.60
C PRO A 377 -14.25 -31.64 0.73
N MET A 378 -14.41 -30.43 0.20
CA MET A 378 -13.51 -29.30 0.48
C MET A 378 -13.91 -28.68 1.82
N VAL A 379 -12.98 -28.63 2.77
CA VAL A 379 -13.17 -27.90 4.03
C VAL A 379 -12.55 -26.52 3.86
N VAL A 380 -13.38 -25.48 4.03
CA VAL A 380 -12.92 -24.09 4.09
C VAL A 380 -12.92 -23.68 5.55
N ASP A 381 -11.74 -23.34 6.05
CA ASP A 381 -11.56 -22.87 7.43
C ASP A 381 -11.00 -21.44 7.43
N GLY A 382 -11.60 -20.59 8.24
CA GLY A 382 -11.20 -19.20 8.41
C GLY A 382 -10.18 -19.08 9.53
N PHE A 383 -8.89 -19.16 9.21
CA PHE A 383 -7.85 -18.99 10.21
C PHE A 383 -7.71 -17.50 10.57
N HIS A 384 -8.38 -17.08 11.64
CA HIS A 384 -8.12 -15.80 12.27
C HIS A 384 -6.84 -15.95 13.09
N GLY A 385 -5.70 -15.72 12.46
CA GLY A 385 -4.44 -15.53 13.20
C GLY A 385 -4.62 -14.33 14.11
N GLY A 386 -4.71 -14.60 15.43
CA GLY A 386 -4.73 -13.57 16.46
C GLY A 386 -3.43 -12.80 16.57
#